data_AF-A0A3B0TFF6-F1
#
_entry.id   AF-A0A3B0TFF6-F1
#
_cell.length_a   1.000
_cell.length_b   1.000
_cell.length_c   1.000
_cell.angle_alpha   90.00
_cell.angle_beta   90.00
_cell.angle_gamma   90.00
#
_symmetry.space_group_name_H-M   'P 1'
#
loop_
_entity.id
_entity.type
_entity.pdbx_description
1 polymer ?
#
loop_
_entity_poly.entity_id
_entity_poly.type
_entity_poly.pdbx_seq_one_letter_code
_entity_poly.pdbx_strand_id
1 'polypeptide(L)' 'MANVIAHSFFTDFDINLFKSGKHFRLYEKFGAHAIELNGELGVYFSVWAPTAKSVSVIGDFNFWNDKQHK' A
#
# COMPACT_ATOMS: atom_id res chain seq x y z
N MET A 1 3.16 -10.56 16.91
CA MET A 1 2.40 -10.57 15.64
C MET A 1 2.71 -9.27 14.95
N ALA A 2 3.01 -9.27 13.65
CA ALA A 2 3.20 -8.02 12.93
C ALA A 2 1.87 -7.28 12.89
N ASN A 3 1.85 -6.02 13.35
CA ASN A 3 0.67 -5.18 13.30
C ASN A 3 0.56 -4.59 11.89
N VAL A 4 -0.43 -5.03 11.12
CA VAL A 4 -0.81 -4.38 9.86
C VAL A 4 -1.87 -3.34 10.17
N ILE A 5 -1.59 -2.07 9.84
CA ILE A 5 -2.52 -0.96 10.04
C ILE A 5 -3.14 -0.61 8.69
N ALA A 6 -4.47 -0.68 8.59
CA ALA A 6 -5.19 -0.24 7.41
C ALA A 6 -5.08 1.29 7.29
N HIS A 7 -4.41 1.76 6.24
CA HIS A 7 -4.19 3.18 5.97
C HIS A 7 -4.14 3.43 4.45
N SER A 8 -4.51 4.62 3.99
CA SER A 8 -4.47 4.97 2.57
C SER A 8 -4.18 6.45 2.36
N PHE A 9 -3.27 6.76 1.44
CA PHE A 9 -2.98 8.12 0.98
C PHE A 9 -3.82 8.55 -0.22
N PHE A 10 -4.66 7.65 -0.75
CA PHE A 10 -5.55 7.95 -1.86
C PHE A 10 -6.75 8.74 -1.35
N THR A 11 -6.82 9.99 -1.76
CA THR A 11 -8.06 10.78 -1.68
C THR A 11 -9.00 10.39 -2.83
N ASP A 12 -10.28 10.78 -2.73
CA ASP A 12 -11.22 10.59 -3.85
C ASP A 12 -10.75 11.28 -5.13
N PHE A 13 -10.06 12.42 -5.00
CA PHE A 13 -9.48 13.13 -6.14
C PHE A 13 -8.36 12.30 -6.81
N ASP A 14 -7.45 11.72 -6.02
CA ASP A 14 -6.40 10.85 -6.52
C ASP A 14 -7.00 9.63 -7.25
N ILE A 15 -8.04 9.02 -6.68
CA ILE A 15 -8.73 7.87 -7.28
C ILE A 15 -9.38 8.25 -8.61
N ASN A 16 -10.01 9.42 -8.70
CA ASN A 16 -10.63 9.91 -9.94
C ASN A 16 -9.60 10.24 -11.02
N LEU A 17 -8.48 10.85 -10.64
CA LEU A 17 -7.36 11.08 -11.57
C LEU A 17 -6.74 9.76 -12.05
N PHE A 18 -6.59 8.78 -11.16
CA PHE A 18 -6.09 7.46 -11.52
C PHE A 18 -7.02 6.75 -12.51
N LYS A 19 -8.33 6.70 -12.21
CA LYS A 19 -9.35 6.11 -13.08
C LYS A 19 -9.42 6.77 -14.46
N SER A 20 -9.14 8.07 -14.55
CA SER A 20 -9.13 8.80 -15.83
C SER A 20 -7.78 8.80 -16.55
N GLY A 21 -6.76 8.14 -16.00
CA GLY A 21 -5.41 8.09 -16.59
C GLY A 21 -4.63 9.41 -16.53
N LYS A 22 -5.01 10.32 -15.63
CA LYS A 22 -4.49 11.70 -15.55
C LYS A 22 -3.67 11.98 -14.28
N HIS A 23 -3.45 10.98 -13.45
CA HIS A 23 -2.64 11.16 -12.24
C HIS A 23 -1.14 11.09 -12.57
N PHE A 24 -0.52 12.19 -12.97
CA PHE A 24 0.90 12.19 -13.40
C PHE A 24 1.90 11.95 -12.26
N ARG A 25 1.48 12.18 -11.00
CA ARG A 25 2.29 11.93 -9.79
C ARG A 25 1.88 10.67 -9.04
N LEU A 26 1.34 9.68 -9.76
CA LEU A 26 0.78 8.48 -9.14
C LEU A 26 1.84 7.64 -8.38
N TYR A 27 3.12 7.81 -8.72
CA TYR A 27 4.26 7.21 -8.01
C TYR A 27 4.39 7.68 -6.55
N GLU A 28 3.75 8.79 -6.16
CA GLU A 28 3.71 9.26 -4.76
C GLU A 28 2.64 8.53 -3.94
N LYS A 29 1.75 7.80 -4.62
CA LYS A 29 0.61 7.10 -4.02
C LYS A 29 0.76 5.58 -4.10
N PHE A 30 1.16 5.06 -5.26
CA PHE A 30 1.47 3.63 -5.45
C PHE A 30 2.89 3.27 -5.01
N GLY A 31 3.12 2.00 -4.68
CA GLY A 31 4.44 1.46 -4.38
C GLY A 31 4.70 1.34 -2.88
N ALA A 32 5.95 1.56 -2.48
CA ALA A 32 6.41 1.45 -1.10
C ALA A 32 6.98 2.80 -0.64
N HIS A 33 6.47 3.34 0.45
CA HIS A 33 6.85 4.65 0.98
C HIS A 33 7.15 4.56 2.47
N ALA A 34 8.33 5.02 2.91
CA ALA A 34 8.64 5.14 4.33
C ALA A 34 7.80 6.26 4.95
N ILE A 35 7.09 5.98 6.03
CA ILE A 35 6.14 6.90 6.65
C ILE A 35 6.21 6.82 8.18
N GLU A 36 5.67 7.83 8.83
CA GLU A 36 5.34 7.79 10.26
C GLU A 36 3.82 7.79 10.39
N LEU A 37 3.26 6.80 11.10
CA LEU A 37 1.83 6.68 11.35
C LEU A 37 1.59 6.46 12.83
N ASN A 38 0.81 7.34 13.46
CA ASN A 38 0.52 7.30 14.90
C ASN A 38 1.77 7.25 15.81
N GLY A 39 2.87 7.90 15.39
CA GLY A 39 4.14 7.91 16.11
C GLY A 39 5.03 6.68 15.86
N GLU A 40 4.63 5.77 14.98
CA GLU A 40 5.42 4.59 14.58
C GLU A 40 5.97 4.75 13.17
N LEU A 41 7.28 4.52 13.01
CA LEU A 41 7.93 4.46 11.70
C LEU A 41 7.63 3.13 11.02
N GLY A 42 7.28 3.17 9.73
CA GLY A 42 6.96 1.99 8.95
C GLY A 42 7.00 2.24 7.45
N VAL A 43 6.48 1.28 6.68
CA VAL A 43 6.38 1.38 5.22
C VAL A 43 4.92 1.21 4.80
N TYR A 44 4.40 2.20 4.07
CA TYR A 44 3.12 2.13 3.39
C TYR A 44 3.27 1.40 2.07
N PHE A 45 2.45 0.37 1.84
CA PHE A 45 2.39 -0.38 0.59
C PHE A 45 1.04 -0.17 -0.09
N SER A 46 1.08 0.01 -1.41
CA SER A 46 -0.13 0.12 -2.22
C SER A 46 0.11 -0.42 -3.63
N VAL A 47 -0.87 -1.16 -4.13
CA VAL A 47 -0.84 -1.79 -5.45
C VAL A 47 -2.23 -1.75 -6.07
N TRP A 48 -2.29 -1.58 -7.39
CA TRP A 48 -3.53 -1.77 -8.14
C TRP A 48 -3.63 -3.21 -8.63
N ALA A 49 -4.57 -3.97 -8.06
CA ALA A 49 -4.78 -5.37 -8.37
C ALA A 49 -6.28 -5.70 -8.43
N PRO A 50 -7.03 -5.14 -9.39
CA PRO A 50 -8.50 -5.15 -9.38
C PRO A 50 -9.12 -6.54 -9.55
N THR A 51 -8.37 -7.49 -10.11
CA THR A 51 -8.83 -8.87 -10.36
C THR A 51 -8.17 -9.89 -9.43
N ALA A 52 -7.36 -9.45 -8.45
CA ALA A 52 -6.69 -10.36 -7.53
C ALA A 52 -7.66 -10.93 -6.49
N LYS A 53 -7.56 -12.23 -6.21
CA LYS A 53 -8.32 -12.88 -5.14
C LYS A 53 -7.82 -12.47 -3.74
N SER A 54 -6.52 -12.22 -3.62
CA SER A 54 -5.87 -11.73 -2.41
C SER A 54 -4.53 -11.09 -2.76
N VAL A 55 -4.08 -10.19 -1.89
CA VAL A 55 -2.76 -9.55 -1.95
C VAL A 55 -2.12 -9.68 -0.58
N SER A 56 -0.80 -9.86 -0.55
CA SER A 56 -0.01 -9.93 0.68
C SER A 56 1.35 -9.31 0.43
N VAL A 57 1.94 -8.66 1.43
CA VAL A 57 3.31 -8.14 1.34
C VAL A 57 4.25 -9.21 1.89
N ILE A 58 5.22 -9.65 1.10
CA ILE A 58 6.20 -10.67 1.50
C ILE A 58 7.62 -10.15 1.35
N GLY A 59 8.49 -10.57 2.26
CA GLY A 59 9.90 -10.16 2.26
C GLY A 59 10.69 -10.82 3.38
N ASP A 60 11.94 -10.42 3.51
CA ASP A 60 12.83 -10.85 4.59
C ASP A 60 12.22 -10.63 5.98
N PHE A 61 11.56 -9.50 6.21
CA PHE A 61 10.91 -9.10 7.46
C PHE A 61 9.79 -10.04 7.93
N ASN A 62 9.29 -10.92 7.06
CA ASN A 62 8.30 -11.93 7.40
C ASN A 62 8.70 -13.35 6.98
N PHE A 63 10.01 -13.57 6.75
CA PHE A 63 10.54 -14.86 6.29
C PHE A 63 9.84 -15.37 5.03
N TRP A 64 9.42 -14.45 4.16
CA TRP A 64 8.66 -14.75 2.94
C TRP A 64 7.32 -15.47 3.20
N ASN A 65 6.72 -15.27 4.37
CA ASN A 65 5.45 -15.88 4.78
C ASN A 65 4.25 -15.00 4.40
N ASP A 66 3.45 -15.46 3.44
CA ASP A 66 2.27 -14.78 2.91
C ASP A 66 1.08 -14.68 3.88
N LYS A 67 1.11 -15.40 5.01
CA LYS A 67 0.03 -15.40 6.01
C LYS A 67 0.16 -14.31 7.07
N GLN A 68 1.32 -13.64 7.15
CA GLN A 68 1.59 -12.67 8.23
C GLN A 68 1.17 -11.24 7.89
N HIS A 69 1.09 -10.88 6.60
CA HIS A 69 0.79 -9.51 6.15
C HIS A 69 -0.21 -9.54 4.99
N LYS A 70 -1.50 -9.55 5.33
CA LYS A 70 -2.61 -9.63 4.38
C LYS A 70 -3.49 -8.40 4.47
#